data_AF-A0A832LVU6-F1
#
_entry.id   AF-A0A832LVU6-F1
#
_cell.length_a   1.000
_cell.length_b   1.000
_cell.length_c   1.000
_cell.angle_alpha   90.00
_cell.angle_beta   90.00
_cell.angle_gamma   90.00
#
_symmetry.space_group_name_H-M   'P 1'
#
loop_
_entity.id
_entity.type
_entity.pdbx_description
1 polymer ?
#
loop_
_entity_poly.entity_id
_entity_poly.type
_entity_poly.pdbx_seq_one_letter_code
_entity_poly.pdbx_strand_id
1 'polypeptide(L)'
;MGRSKFLIISILIAVAIFYTGANMYSKPSKELPEFKDVRRETLQFITYYERLRLLPSEEALLKRALSQLKAPCCAESSALTC
;
A
#
# COMPACT_ATOMS: atom_id res chain seq x y z
N MET A 1 2.77 -44.89 -31.22
CA MET A 1 2.98 -43.42 -31.24
C MET A 1 1.76 -42.72 -30.63
N GLY A 2 1.69 -42.52 -29.31
CA GLY A 2 0.49 -41.97 -28.67
C GLY A 2 0.72 -41.26 -27.35
N ARG A 3 1.51 -41.86 -26.44
CA ARG A 3 1.68 -41.34 -25.07
C ARG A 3 2.43 -39.99 -24.98
N SER A 4 3.38 -39.74 -25.88
CA SER A 4 4.17 -38.49 -25.83
C SER A 4 3.39 -37.25 -26.28
N LYS A 5 2.38 -37.40 -27.15
CA LYS A 5 1.60 -36.26 -27.65
C LYS A 5 0.61 -35.73 -26.61
N PHE A 6 0.03 -36.63 -25.80
CA PHE A 6 -0.87 -36.25 -24.69
C PHE A 6 -0.16 -35.48 -23.58
N LEU A 7 1.10 -35.83 -23.29
CA LEU A 7 1.90 -35.18 -22.24
C LEU A 7 2.28 -33.74 -22.63
N ILE A 8 2.57 -33.50 -23.90
CA ILE A 8 2.88 -32.16 -24.41
C ILE A 8 1.62 -31.26 -24.38
N ILE A 9 0.46 -31.82 -24.74
CA ILE A 9 -0.81 -31.08 -24.73
C ILE A 9 -1.20 -30.66 -23.32
N SER A 10 -1.04 -31.53 -22.31
CA SER A 10 -1.40 -31.16 -20.93
C SER A 10 -0.48 -30.07 -20.35
N ILE A 11 0.81 -30.08 -20.70
CA ILE A 11 1.76 -29.05 -20.27
C ILE A 11 1.37 -27.70 -20.88
N LEU A 12 1.04 -27.67 -22.18
CA LEU A 12 0.64 -26.43 -22.85
C LEU A 12 -0.64 -25.81 -22.25
N ILE A 13 -1.60 -26.64 -21.84
CA ILE A 13 -2.84 -26.17 -21.19
C ILE A 13 -2.54 -25.59 -19.79
N ALA A 14 -1.71 -26.27 -18.99
CA ALA A 14 -1.32 -25.77 -17.67
C ALA A 14 -0.56 -24.44 -17.75
N VAL A 15 0.31 -24.30 -18.75
CA VAL A 15 1.05 -23.07 -19.04
C VAL A 15 0.09 -21.95 -19.47
N ALA A 16 -0.88 -22.23 -20.35
CA ALA A 16 -1.88 -21.24 -20.77
C ALA A 16 -2.72 -20.73 -19.59
N ILE A 17 -3.17 -21.62 -18.69
CA ILE A 17 -3.94 -21.24 -17.49
C ILE A 17 -3.10 -20.34 -16.58
N PHE A 18 -1.83 -20.68 -16.36
CA PHE A 18 -0.90 -19.87 -15.56
C PHE A 18 -0.65 -18.48 -16.17
N TYR A 19 -0.52 -18.37 -17.49
CA TYR A 19 -0.38 -17.08 -18.18
C TYR A 19 -1.68 -16.24 -18.16
N THR A 20 -2.86 -16.86 -18.19
CA THR A 20 -4.15 -16.14 -18.15
C THR A 20 -4.59 -15.73 -16.74
N GLY A 21 -4.02 -16.32 -15.68
CA GLY A 21 -4.41 -16.06 -14.28
C GLY A 21 -3.97 -14.71 -13.71
N ALA A 22 -3.18 -13.91 -14.43
CA ALA A 22 -2.56 -12.69 -13.90
C ALA A 22 -3.40 -11.39 -14.05
N ASN A 23 -4.59 -11.42 -14.67
CA ASN A 23 -5.31 -10.20 -15.06
C ASN A 23 -6.68 -10.00 -14.37
N MET A 24 -6.83 -10.42 -13.11
CA MET A 24 -7.92 -9.91 -12.26
C MET A 24 -7.42 -8.77 -11.39
N TYR A 25 -6.91 -7.70 -12.02
CA TYR A 25 -6.77 -6.40 -11.35
C TYR A 25 -8.13 -5.70 -11.45
N SER A 26 -9.05 -6.06 -10.55
CA SER A 26 -10.29 -5.33 -10.37
C SER A 26 -9.94 -3.90 -9.98
N LYS A 27 -10.03 -2.96 -10.92
CA LYS A 27 -9.95 -1.54 -10.65
C LYS A 27 -11.03 -1.25 -9.59
N PRO A 28 -10.69 -0.80 -8.37
CA PRO A 28 -11.73 -0.41 -7.45
C PRO A 28 -12.49 0.73 -8.12
N SER A 29 -13.80 0.53 -8.36
CA SER A 29 -14.68 1.64 -8.67
C SER A 29 -14.61 2.55 -7.46
N LYS A 30 -13.81 3.61 -7.53
CA LYS A 30 -13.71 4.62 -6.49
C LYS A 30 -15.03 5.40 -6.48
N GLU A 31 -16.06 4.80 -5.92
CA GLU A 31 -17.11 5.60 -5.31
C GLU A 31 -16.43 6.41 -4.21
N LEU A 32 -16.65 7.72 -4.23
CA LEU A 32 -16.17 8.59 -3.18
C LEU A 32 -16.84 8.16 -1.87
N PRO A 33 -16.10 8.16 -0.74
CA PRO A 33 -16.73 7.90 0.54
C PRO A 33 -17.84 8.95 0.76
N GLU A 34 -19.06 8.47 0.93
CA GLU A 34 -20.20 9.32 1.28
C GLU A 34 -20.25 9.48 2.80
N PHE A 35 -20.26 10.73 3.26
CA PHE A 35 -20.41 11.05 4.67
C PHE A 35 -21.89 10.96 5.06
N LYS A 36 -22.26 9.93 5.82
CA LYS A 36 -23.66 9.70 6.23
C LYS A 36 -24.04 10.61 7.39
N ASP A 37 -23.07 10.93 8.25
CA ASP A 37 -23.22 11.86 9.36
C ASP A 37 -21.94 12.69 9.50
N VAL A 38 -21.90 13.81 8.78
CA VAL A 38 -20.74 14.70 8.72
C VAL A 38 -20.28 15.12 10.11
N ARG A 39 -21.20 15.39 11.04
CA ARG A 39 -20.84 15.87 12.38
C ARG A 39 -20.16 14.77 13.18
N ARG A 40 -20.76 13.58 13.25
CA ARG A 40 -20.19 12.44 13.99
C ARG A 40 -18.86 12.00 13.41
N GLU A 41 -18.77 11.90 12.08
CA GLU A 41 -17.58 11.44 11.39
C GLU A 41 -16.43 12.46 11.50
N THR A 42 -16.74 13.76 11.46
CA THR A 42 -15.76 14.81 11.75
C THR A 42 -15.24 14.73 13.19
N LEU A 43 -16.12 14.52 14.16
CA LEU A 43 -15.70 14.37 15.56
C LEU A 43 -14.82 13.14 15.76
N GLN A 44 -15.11 12.03 15.08
CA GLN A 44 -14.26 10.84 15.10
C GLN A 44 -12.88 11.14 14.52
N PHE A 45 -12.81 11.85 13.39
CA PHE A 45 -11.54 12.26 12.79
C PHE A 45 -10.73 13.15 13.74
N ILE A 46 -11.34 14.20 14.31
CA ILE A 46 -10.67 15.10 15.26
C ILE A 46 -10.15 14.30 16.47
N THR A 47 -10.99 13.47 17.06
CA THR A 47 -10.62 12.64 18.21
C THR A 47 -9.46 11.70 17.88
N TYR A 48 -9.49 11.08 16.70
CA TYR A 48 -8.41 10.21 16.24
C TYR A 48 -7.12 10.99 16.03
N TYR A 49 -7.20 12.14 15.35
CA TYR A 49 -6.06 13.02 15.11
C TYR A 49 -5.40 13.50 16.41
N GLU A 50 -6.21 13.91 17.39
CA GLU A 50 -5.71 14.34 18.70
C GLU A 50 -5.01 13.22 19.46
N ARG A 51 -5.47 11.96 19.33
CA ARG A 51 -4.80 10.80 19.94
C ARG A 51 -3.46 10.46 19.29
N LEU A 52 -3.32 10.74 18.00
CA LEU A 52 -2.06 10.51 17.26
C LEU A 52 -1.06 11.64 17.41
N ARG A 53 -1.49 12.79 17.95
CA ARG A 53 -0.63 13.94 18.11
C ARG A 53 0.48 13.62 19.11
N LEU A 54 1.71 13.72 18.63
CA LEU A 54 2.90 13.50 19.44
C LEU A 54 3.01 14.57 20.54
N LEU A 55 3.47 14.15 21.70
CA LEU A 55 3.91 15.06 22.75
C LEU A 55 5.16 15.83 22.28
N PRO A 56 5.44 17.02 22.83
CA PRO A 56 6.63 17.80 22.45
C PRO A 56 7.95 17.02 22.60
N SER A 57 8.04 16.14 23.60
CA SER A 57 9.19 15.26 23.80
C SER A 57 9.32 14.18 22.72
N GLU A 58 8.20 13.63 22.26
CA GLU A 58 8.15 12.63 21.19
C GLU A 58 8.47 13.25 19.84
N GLU A 59 7.98 14.47 19.56
CA GLU A 59 8.36 15.22 18.37
C GLU A 59 9.87 15.51 18.34
N ALA A 60 10.46 15.89 19.48
CA ALA A 60 11.89 16.14 19.57
C ALA A 60 12.71 14.86 19.32
N LEU A 61 12.25 13.72 19.85
CA LEU A 61 12.86 12.42 19.61
C LEU A 61 12.77 12.01 18.13
N LEU A 62 11.58 12.15 17.53
CA LEU A 62 11.34 11.86 16.12
C LEU A 62 12.25 12.72 15.22
N LYS A 63 12.31 14.03 15.47
CA LYS A 63 13.18 14.95 14.72
C LYS A 63 14.65 14.55 14.80
N ARG A 64 15.13 14.18 15.99
CA ARG A 64 16.51 13.74 16.18
C ARG A 64 16.80 12.41 15.46
N ALA A 65 15.86 11.47 15.50
CA ALA A 65 16.02 10.19 14.83
C ALA A 65 16.04 10.35 13.30
N LEU A 66 15.11 11.15 12.75
CA LEU A 66 14.97 11.33 11.31
C LEU A 66 16.05 12.24 10.70
N SER A 67 16.58 13.21 11.45
CA SER A 67 17.65 14.10 10.94
C SER A 67 18.99 13.37 10.73
N GLN A 68 19.22 12.28 11.45
CA GLN A 68 20.40 11.44 11.32
C GLN A 68 20.29 10.42 10.18
N LEU A 69 19.06 10.11 9.75
CA LEU A 69 18.82 9.13 8.70
C LEU A 69 18.89 9.82 7.33
N LYS A 70 19.74 9.31 6.44
CA LYS A 70 19.83 9.81 5.07
C LYS A 70 18.59 9.37 4.29
N ALA A 71 17.96 10.29 3.55
CA ALA A 71 16.81 9.94 2.73
C ALA A 71 17.23 9.03 1.56
N PRO A 72 16.50 7.92 1.31
CA PRO A 72 16.87 6.99 0.24
C PRO A 72 16.61 7.56 -1.16
N CYS A 73 15.68 8.51 -1.29
CA CYS A 73 15.29 9.12 -2.57
C CYS A 73 15.81 10.56 -2.76
N CYS A 74 16.34 11.20 -1.72
CA CYS A 74 16.86 12.57 -1.80
C CYS A 74 18.34 12.58 -1.35
N ALA A 75 19.26 12.75 -2.30
CA ALA A 75 20.71 12.58 -2.08
C ALA A 75 21.32 13.50 -1.01
N GLU A 76 20.72 14.67 -0.77
CA GLU A 76 21.21 15.70 0.16
C GLU A 76 20.25 16.01 1.32
N SER A 77 19.13 15.30 1.41
CA SER A 77 18.16 15.50 2.49
C SER A 77 18.23 14.37 3.51
N SER A 78 17.90 14.70 4.75
CA SER A 78 17.60 13.70 5.77
C SER A 78 16.18 13.14 5.57
N ALA A 79 15.86 12.02 6.20
CA ALA A 79 14.50 11.47 6.23
C ALA A 79 13.48 12.39 6.93
N LEU A 80 13.95 13.48 7.55
CA LEU A 80 13.09 14.52 8.12
C LEU A 80 12.66 15.59 7.08
N THR A 81 13.50 15.84 6.07
CA THR A 81 13.37 16.99 5.15
C THR A 81 13.17 16.60 3.68
N CYS A 82 13.22 15.31 3.40
CA CYS A 82 12.65 14.67 2.21
C CYS A 82 11.24 14.19 2.61
#